data_AF-A0A2T3IZN2-F1
#
_entry.id   AF-A0A2T3IZN2-F1
#
_cell.length_a   1.000
_cell.length_b   1.000
_cell.length_c   1.000
_cell.angle_alpha   90.00
_cell.angle_beta   90.00
_cell.angle_gamma   90.00
#
_symmetry.space_group_name_H-M   'P 1'
#
loop_
_entity.id
_entity.type
_entity.pdbx_description
1 polymer ?
#
loop_
_entity_poly.entity_id
_entity_poly.type
_entity_poly.pdbx_seq_one_letter_code
_entity_poly.pdbx_strand_id
1 'polypeptide(L)'
;MVKSGLLTISKRIYSTVPGSQTVVTEAAEWLSKGKPDRSPYVKDSKILPFLRDKILKEQSYELERLNAVIKDPEVPFNSLEVRTNELLAIPYFQSLIDKYDILGHVKFVETSIKQSGGG
;
A
#
# COMPACT_ATOMS: atom_id res chain seq x y z
N MET A 1 3.09 26.10 -2.99
CA MET A 1 3.57 25.25 -4.11
C MET A 1 3.41 23.80 -3.68
N VAL A 2 2.39 23.09 -4.17
CA VAL A 2 2.16 21.69 -3.78
C VAL A 2 3.15 20.83 -4.57
N LYS A 3 4.12 20.21 -3.89
CA LYS A 3 5.01 19.23 -4.51
C LYS A 3 4.10 18.14 -5.10
N SER A 4 4.08 18.01 -6.43
CA SER A 4 3.38 16.90 -7.10
C SER A 4 4.13 15.60 -6.78
N GLY A 5 3.76 14.99 -5.65
CA GLY A 5 4.17 13.65 -5.28
C GLY A 5 3.27 12.63 -5.97
N LEU A 6 3.87 11.61 -6.55
CA LEU A 6 3.16 10.39 -6.94
C LEU A 6 2.62 9.71 -5.67
N LEU A 7 1.38 9.25 -5.62
CA LEU A 7 0.95 8.36 -4.53
C LEU A 7 1.69 7.04 -4.71
N THR A 8 2.44 6.65 -3.70
CA THR A 8 3.16 5.38 -3.68
C THR A 8 2.63 4.56 -2.53
N ILE A 9 2.26 3.33 -2.84
CA ILE A 9 2.00 2.28 -1.87
C ILE A 9 3.05 1.20 -2.10
N SER A 10 3.64 0.69 -1.03
CA SER A 10 4.51 -0.48 -1.13
C SER A 10 4.21 -1.41 0.02
N LYS A 11 4.34 -2.71 -0.21
CA LYS A 11 4.06 -3.73 0.78
C LYS A 11 5.37 -4.45 1.03
N ARG A 12 5.76 -4.55 2.30
CA ARG A 12 6.95 -5.30 2.70
C ARG A 12 6.49 -6.49 3.53
N ILE A 13 6.93 -7.67 3.11
CA ILE A 13 6.69 -8.91 3.84
C ILE A 13 8.00 -9.27 4.53
N TYR A 14 7.94 -9.43 5.85
CA TYR A 14 9.08 -9.85 6.65
C TYR A 14 9.11 -11.36 6.76
N SER A 15 10.34 -11.90 6.77
CA SER A 15 10.59 -13.32 6.91
C SER A 15 11.22 -13.65 8.26
N THR A 16 10.96 -14.86 8.75
CA THR A 16 11.68 -15.47 9.88
C THR A 16 13.13 -15.82 9.52
N VAL A 17 13.46 -15.92 8.22
CA VAL A 17 14.83 -16.12 7.76
C VAL A 17 15.60 -14.79 7.89
N PRO A 18 16.68 -14.74 8.70
CA PRO A 18 17.45 -13.51 8.89
C PRO A 18 17.97 -12.94 7.56
N GLY A 19 17.77 -11.65 7.36
CA GLY A 19 18.20 -10.96 6.14
C GLY A 19 17.29 -11.16 4.91
N SER A 20 16.26 -12.01 5.01
CA SER A 20 15.27 -12.18 3.93
C SER A 20 14.11 -11.19 4.10
N GLN A 21 13.92 -10.32 3.12
CA GLN A 21 12.75 -9.44 3.01
C GLN A 21 12.28 -9.47 1.57
N THR A 22 10.97 -9.65 1.38
CA THR A 22 10.36 -9.48 0.06
C THR A 22 9.64 -8.14 0.03
N VAL A 23 10.04 -7.27 -0.90
CA VAL A 23 9.35 -6.02 -1.16
C VAL A 23 8.44 -6.23 -2.36
N VAL A 24 7.14 -6.23 -2.12
CA VAL A 24 6.13 -6.16 -3.16
C VAL A 24 5.76 -4.69 -3.33
N THR A 25 6.42 -4.02 -4.28
CA THR A 25 6.10 -2.63 -4.61
C THR A 25 4.99 -2.62 -5.65
N GLU A 26 3.78 -2.22 -5.25
CA GLU A 26 2.74 -1.85 -6.20
C GLU A 26 2.60 -0.33 -6.23
N ALA A 27 3.29 0.29 -7.17
CA ALA A 27 3.09 1.70 -7.39
C ALA A 27 1.71 1.88 -8.05
N ALA A 28 0.75 2.45 -7.31
CA ALA A 28 -0.50 2.99 -7.88
C ALA A 28 -0.21 4.28 -8.67
N GLU A 29 0.83 4.22 -9.51
CA GLU A 29 1.44 5.30 -10.28
C GLU A 29 0.42 6.02 -11.16
N TRP A 30 -0.52 5.25 -11.70
CA TRP A 30 -1.41 5.70 -12.76
C TRP A 30 -2.54 6.62 -12.28
N LEU A 31 -3.00 6.46 -11.04
CA LEU A 31 -4.27 7.06 -10.60
C LEU A 31 -4.12 8.43 -9.95
N SER A 32 -2.91 8.76 -9.49
CA SER A 32 -2.73 9.79 -8.48
C SER A 32 -1.78 10.91 -8.84
N LYS A 33 -1.14 10.95 -10.03
CA LYS A 33 -0.12 11.94 -10.46
C LYS A 33 -0.26 13.32 -9.76
N GLY A 34 0.33 13.50 -8.58
CA GLY A 34 0.26 14.76 -7.80
C GLY A 34 -1.13 15.20 -7.27
N LYS A 35 -2.15 14.33 -7.29
CA LYS A 35 -3.55 14.63 -6.95
C LYS A 35 -4.06 13.69 -5.85
N PRO A 36 -3.72 13.96 -4.58
CA PRO A 36 -4.20 13.16 -3.44
C PRO A 36 -5.73 13.15 -3.34
N ASP A 37 -6.40 14.21 -3.82
CA ASP A 37 -7.87 14.30 -3.91
C ASP A 37 -8.50 13.33 -4.92
N ARG A 38 -7.70 12.55 -5.66
CA ARG A 38 -8.14 11.47 -6.57
C ARG A 38 -7.66 10.08 -6.14
N SER A 39 -7.01 9.97 -5.00
CA SER A 39 -6.58 8.68 -4.47
C SER A 39 -7.81 7.79 -4.17
N PRO A 40 -7.87 6.55 -4.67
CA PRO A 40 -8.97 5.64 -4.36
C PRO A 40 -9.02 5.31 -2.86
N TYR A 41 -7.90 5.41 -2.15
CA TYR A 41 -7.76 5.02 -0.76
C TYR A 41 -8.13 6.13 0.24
N VAL A 42 -8.32 7.36 -0.25
CA VAL A 42 -8.75 8.50 0.56
C VAL A 42 -10.27 8.57 0.54
N LYS A 43 -10.91 8.68 1.71
CA LYS A 43 -12.36 8.85 1.80
C LYS A 43 -12.80 10.12 1.06
N ASP A 44 -13.94 10.07 0.37
CA ASP A 44 -14.53 11.20 -0.36
C ASP A 44 -13.63 11.80 -1.47
N SER A 45 -12.71 10.99 -2.02
CA SER A 45 -11.91 11.42 -3.17
C SER A 45 -12.75 11.56 -4.45
N LYS A 46 -12.29 12.43 -5.35
CA LYS A 46 -12.94 12.76 -6.63
C LYS A 46 -12.75 11.70 -7.71
N ILE A 47 -12.31 10.50 -7.35
CA ILE A 47 -12.22 9.38 -8.28
C ILE A 47 -13.64 8.91 -8.65
N LEU A 48 -13.81 8.38 -9.86
CA LEU A 48 -15.10 7.82 -10.28
C LEU A 48 -15.48 6.61 -9.38
N PRO A 49 -16.73 6.51 -8.88
CA PRO A 49 -17.12 5.45 -7.94
C PRO A 49 -16.85 4.03 -8.44
N PHE A 50 -17.21 3.71 -9.69
CA PHE A 50 -16.97 2.37 -10.26
C PHE A 50 -15.47 2.00 -10.29
N LEU A 51 -14.61 2.99 -10.52
CA LEU A 51 -13.16 2.80 -10.56
C LEU A 51 -12.62 2.63 -9.14
N ARG A 52 -13.12 3.43 -8.19
CA ARG A 52 -12.83 3.28 -6.76
C ARG A 52 -13.14 1.86 -6.32
N ASP A 53 -14.37 1.40 -6.51
CA ASP A 53 -14.83 0.11 -6.02
C ASP A 53 -14.01 -1.05 -6.61
N LYS A 54 -13.68 -0.96 -7.90
CA LYS A 54 -12.79 -1.94 -8.55
C LYS A 54 -11.42 -1.98 -7.89
N ILE A 55 -10.76 -0.83 -7.71
CA ILE A 55 -9.43 -0.75 -7.11
C ILE A 55 -9.44 -1.21 -5.66
N LEU A 56 -10.43 -0.77 -4.86
CA LEU A 56 -10.54 -1.17 -3.46
C LEU A 56 -10.77 -2.68 -3.33
N LYS A 57 -11.58 -3.27 -4.22
CA LYS A 57 -11.81 -4.72 -4.27
C LYS A 57 -10.55 -5.49 -4.62
N GLU A 58 -9.82 -5.07 -5.66
CA GLU A 58 -8.54 -5.67 -6.05
C GLU A 58 -7.52 -5.60 -4.89
N GLN A 59 -7.42 -4.44 -4.25
CA GLN A 59 -6.52 -4.22 -3.12
C GLN A 59 -6.89 -5.06 -1.90
N SER A 60 -8.19 -5.22 -1.62
CA SER A 60 -8.69 -6.07 -0.53
C SER A 60 -8.33 -7.54 -0.77
N TYR A 61 -8.53 -8.04 -2.00
CA TYR A 61 -8.18 -9.43 -2.35
C TYR A 61 -6.70 -9.70 -2.28
N GLU A 62 -5.85 -8.73 -2.62
CA GLU A 62 -4.42 -8.90 -2.48
C GLU A 62 -3.99 -9.02 -1.02
N LEU A 63 -4.49 -8.16 -0.11
CA LEU A 63 -4.17 -8.25 1.31
C LEU A 63 -4.67 -9.57 1.92
N GLU A 64 -5.83 -10.04 1.49
CA GLU A 64 -6.35 -11.35 1.88
C GLU A 64 -5.43 -12.49 1.41
N ARG A 65 -4.95 -12.47 0.17
CA ARG A 65 -3.97 -13.46 -0.33
C ARG A 65 -2.66 -13.40 0.45
N LEU A 66 -2.15 -12.20 0.73
CA LEU A 66 -0.93 -12.02 1.53
C LEU A 66 -1.10 -12.55 2.96
N ASN A 67 -2.28 -12.39 3.55
CA ASN A 67 -2.59 -12.95 4.86
C ASN A 67 -2.56 -14.48 4.84
N ALA A 68 -3.16 -15.10 3.81
CA ALA A 68 -3.14 -16.55 3.65
C ALA A 68 -1.70 -17.08 3.56
N VAL A 69 -0.84 -16.38 2.83
CA VAL A 69 0.60 -16.69 2.77
C VAL A 69 1.24 -16.53 4.15
N ILE A 70 1.06 -15.40 4.85
CA ILE A 70 1.68 -15.19 6.18
C ILE A 70 1.22 -16.21 7.22
N LYS A 71 -0.01 -16.73 7.12
CA LYS A 71 -0.55 -17.73 8.04
C LYS A 71 -0.14 -19.16 7.70
N ASP A 72 0.44 -19.39 6.52
CA ASP A 72 0.92 -20.70 6.12
C ASP A 72 2.25 -21.03 6.85
N PRO A 73 2.28 -22.07 7.70
CA PRO A 73 3.50 -22.42 8.44
C PRO A 73 4.62 -22.96 7.53
N GLU A 74 4.32 -23.34 6.29
CA GLU A 74 5.31 -23.83 5.33
C GLU A 74 6.09 -22.70 4.67
N VAL A 75 5.60 -21.46 4.74
CA VAL A 75 6.32 -20.29 4.23
C VAL A 75 6.96 -19.51 5.37
N PRO A 76 8.19 -18.99 5.18
CA PRO A 76 8.91 -18.32 6.25
C PRO A 76 8.48 -16.86 6.41
N PHE A 77 7.24 -16.48 6.09
CA PHE A 77 6.76 -15.10 6.22
C PHE A 77 5.95 -14.94 7.51
N ASN A 78 6.17 -13.84 8.24
CA ASN A 78 5.55 -13.67 9.56
C ASN A 78 4.82 -12.35 9.76
N SER A 79 5.01 -11.34 8.90
CA SER A 79 4.29 -10.08 9.05
C SER A 79 4.27 -9.23 7.78
N LEU A 80 3.27 -8.36 7.71
CA LEU A 80 3.06 -7.40 6.62
C LEU A 80 3.24 -5.96 7.11
N GLU A 81 4.02 -5.16 6.39
CA GLU A 81 4.07 -3.71 6.55
C GLU A 81 3.58 -3.04 5.26
N VAL A 82 2.47 -2.32 5.35
CA VAL A 82 1.95 -1.49 4.26
C VAL A 82 2.51 -0.09 4.41
N ARG A 83 3.22 0.40 3.40
CA ARG A 83 3.83 1.73 3.39
C ARG A 83 3.07 2.63 2.43
N THR A 84 2.72 3.83 2.87
CA THR A 84 2.09 4.84 2.03
C THR A 84 2.69 6.21 2.29
N ASN A 85 2.74 7.05 1.26
CA ASN A 85 3.10 8.46 1.37
C ASN A 85 1.89 9.40 1.44
N GLU A 86 0.68 8.85 1.59
CA GLU A 86 -0.56 9.60 1.77
C GLU A 86 -1.14 9.31 3.16
N LEU A 87 -1.08 10.29 4.05
CA LEU A 87 -1.59 10.17 5.42
C LEU A 87 -3.08 9.81 5.44
N LEU A 88 -3.86 10.37 4.51
CA LEU A 88 -5.31 10.13 4.45
C LEU A 88 -5.66 8.73 3.95
N ALA A 89 -4.72 7.97 3.40
CA ALA A 89 -4.90 6.59 2.98
C ALA A 89 -4.63 5.59 4.11
N ILE A 90 -3.97 6.00 5.19
CA ILE A 90 -3.63 5.13 6.33
C ILE A 90 -4.87 4.45 6.93
N PRO A 91 -5.98 5.16 7.22
CA PRO A 91 -7.15 4.52 7.82
C PRO A 91 -7.74 3.40 6.97
N TYR A 92 -7.70 3.53 5.64
CA TYR A 92 -8.15 2.48 4.73
C TYR A 92 -7.30 1.21 4.87
N PHE A 93 -5.98 1.33 4.78
CA PHE A 93 -5.10 0.16 4.89
C PHE A 93 -5.15 -0.45 6.30
N GLN A 94 -5.26 0.38 7.33
CA GLN A 94 -5.38 -0.10 8.70
C GLN A 94 -6.67 -0.92 8.86
N SER A 95 -7.78 -0.44 8.29
CA SER A 95 -9.04 -1.20 8.30
C SER A 95 -8.93 -2.57 7.64
N LEU A 96 -8.06 -2.75 6.63
CA LEU A 96 -7.84 -4.04 5.99
C LEU A 96 -6.94 -4.96 6.83
N ILE A 97 -5.89 -4.41 7.44
CA ILE A 97 -5.06 -5.14 8.41
C ILE A 97 -5.94 -5.69 9.54
N ASP A 98 -6.81 -4.85 10.10
CA ASP A 98 -7.70 -5.20 11.20
C ASP A 98 -8.77 -6.20 10.74
N LYS A 99 -9.43 -5.95 9.59
CA LYS A 99 -10.49 -6.82 9.05
C LYS A 99 -10.04 -8.25 8.81
N TYR A 100 -8.82 -8.42 8.32
CA TYR A 100 -8.28 -9.73 7.96
C TYR A 100 -7.43 -10.35 9.08
N ASP A 101 -7.31 -9.68 10.23
CA ASP A 101 -6.46 -10.11 11.34
C ASP A 101 -5.04 -10.46 10.84
N ILE A 102 -4.48 -9.53 10.08
CA ILE A 102 -3.12 -9.65 9.52
C ILE A 102 -2.13 -9.23 10.59
N LEU A 103 -1.15 -10.08 10.88
CA LEU A 103 -0.02 -9.68 11.72
C LEU A 103 0.80 -8.62 10.97
N GLY A 104 0.62 -7.35 11.31
CA GLY A 104 1.18 -6.27 10.51
C GLY A 104 0.80 -4.87 10.98
N HIS A 105 1.25 -3.88 10.22
CA HIS A 105 0.94 -2.47 10.47
C HIS A 105 1.04 -1.62 9.20
N VAL A 106 0.46 -0.42 9.26
CA VAL A 106 0.60 0.59 8.22
C VAL A 106 1.62 1.64 8.66
N LYS A 107 2.52 2.03 7.76
CA LYS A 107 3.57 3.02 8.00
C LYS A 107 3.51 4.15 6.99
N PHE A 108 3.49 5.37 7.49
CA PHE A 108 3.75 6.53 6.63
C PHE A 108 5.23 6.57 6.25
N VAL A 109 5.52 6.73 4.95
CA VAL A 109 6.87 6.89 4.46
C VAL A 109 6.92 8.08 3.53
N GLU A 110 7.70 9.09 3.91
CA GLU A 110 7.91 10.26 3.08
C GLU A 110 8.71 9.87 1.84
N THR A 111 8.09 9.90 0.67
CA THR A 111 8.77 9.59 -0.59
C THR A 111 9.70 10.74 -0.96
N SER A 112 10.96 10.64 -0.57
CA SER A 112 12.06 11.37 -1.20
C SER A 112 12.44 10.67 -2.50
N ILE A 113 11.53 10.63 -3.48
CA ILE A 113 11.97 10.30 -4.84
C ILE A 113 12.74 11.54 -5.32
N LYS A 114 14.07 11.53 -5.19
CA LYS A 114 14.91 12.37 -6.06
C LYS A 114 14.46 12.02 -7.47
N GLN A 115 13.87 12.97 -8.17
CA GLN A 115 13.81 12.88 -9.62
C GLN A 115 15.25 12.66 -10.06
N SER A 116 15.58 11.45 -10.54
CA SER A 116 16.78 11.25 -11.32
C SER A 116 16.58 12.11 -12.56
N GLY A 117 17.06 13.35 -12.49
CA GLY A 117 17.28 14.17 -13.67
C GLY A 117 18.37 13.45 -14.46
N GLY A 118 17.95 12.72 -15.49
CA GLY A 118 18.84 12.42 -16.61
C GLY A 118 19.17 13.76 -17.27
N GLY A 119 20.43 14.16 -17.15
CA GLY A 119 21.01 15.24 -17.93
C GLY A 119 21.30 14.82 -19.35
#